data_AF-A0A8D8MDL0-F1
#
_entry.id   AF-A0A8D8MDL0-F1
#
_cell.length_a   1.000
_cell.length_b   1.000
_cell.length_c   1.000
_cell.angle_alpha   90.00
_cell.angle_beta   90.00
_cell.angle_gamma   90.00
#
_symmetry.space_group_name_H-M   'P 1'
#
loop_
_entity.id
_entity.type
_entity.pdbx_description
1 polymer ?
#
loop_
_entity_poly.entity_id
_entity_poly.type
_entity_poly.pdbx_seq_one_letter_code
_entity_poly.pdbx_strand_id
1 'polypeptide(L)'
;MMFDRALCCRQLRYSGMMETIRIRRAGYPIRHNFRDFVERYRFLINGVPPAHRTDCRMATSKICATVLGRSDYQLGHTKVFLKDAHDLFLEQERDRVLT
;
A
#
# COMPACT_ATOMS: atom_id res chain seq x y z
N MET A 1 30.68 26.55 -2.24
CA MET A 1 29.27 26.89 -1.90
C MET A 1 29.03 26.47 -0.46
N MET A 2 28.58 27.39 0.40
CA MET A 2 28.34 27.12 1.83
C MET A 2 26.85 26.83 2.05
N PHE A 3 26.54 25.72 2.73
CA PHE A 3 25.16 25.30 2.99
C PHE A 3 24.56 26.08 4.17
N ASP A 4 23.61 26.97 3.90
CA ASP A 4 22.87 27.70 4.94
C ASP A 4 21.71 26.85 5.47
N ARG A 5 21.95 26.22 6.62
CA ARG A 5 20.96 25.38 7.31
C ARG A 5 19.70 26.14 7.70
N ALA A 6 19.82 27.39 8.12
CA ALA A 6 18.68 28.17 8.61
C ALA A 6 17.74 28.54 7.45
N LEU A 7 18.31 28.93 6.30
CA LEU A 7 17.54 29.17 5.09
C LEU A 7 16.82 27.90 4.61
N CYS A 8 17.52 26.76 4.53
CA CYS A 8 16.91 25.49 4.14
C CYS A 8 15.79 25.06 5.09
N CYS A 9 15.97 25.20 6.41
CA CYS A 9 14.90 24.88 7.36
C CYS A 9 13.66 25.76 7.18
N ARG A 10 13.82 27.07 6.91
CA ARG A 10 12.68 27.96 6.61
C ARG A 10 11.98 27.53 5.33
N GLN A 11 12.73 27.22 4.27
CA GLN A 11 12.17 26.74 3.00
C GLN A 11 11.36 25.44 3.18
N LEU A 12 11.87 24.47 3.95
CA LEU A 12 11.17 23.22 4.24
C LEU A 12 9.87 23.42 5.04
N ARG A 13 9.83 24.43 5.92
CA ARG A 13 8.61 24.77 6.67
C ARG A 13 7.59 25.48 5.79
N TYR A 14 8.02 26.50 5.03
CA TYR A 14 7.10 27.27 4.19
C TYR A 14 6.54 26.47 3.02
N SER A 15 7.29 25.52 2.47
CA SER A 15 6.80 24.58 1.47
C SER A 15 5.90 23.48 2.04
N GLY A 16 5.74 23.39 3.37
CA GLY A 16 4.95 22.33 4.00
C GLY A 16 5.55 20.93 3.86
N MET A 17 6.84 20.80 3.53
CA MET A 17 7.51 19.50 3.34
C MET A 17 7.42 18.64 4.61
N MET A 18 7.61 19.25 5.79
CA MET A 18 7.53 18.55 7.07
C MET A 18 6.12 18.01 7.35
N GLU A 19 5.09 18.76 7.00
CA GLU A 19 3.70 18.36 7.21
C GLU A 19 3.29 17.28 6.20
N THR A 20 3.71 17.43 4.94
CA THR A 20 3.55 16.39 3.91
C THR A 20 4.16 15.06 4.35
N ILE A 21 5.35 15.07 4.95
CA ILE A 21 5.99 13.86 5.49
C ILE A 21 5.17 13.26 6.64
N ARG A 22 4.67 14.09 7.56
CA ARG A 22 3.82 13.62 8.67
C ARG A 22 2.54 12.96 8.18
N ILE A 23 1.83 13.60 7.25
CA ILE A 23 0.60 13.06 6.65
C ILE A 23 0.86 11.73 5.96
N ARG A 24 1.94 11.63 5.17
CA ARG A 24 2.30 10.37 4.49
C ARG A 24 2.66 9.26 5.46
N ARG A 25 3.37 9.57 6.55
CA ARG A 25 3.73 8.60 7.60
C ARG A 25 2.54 8.10 8.41
N ALA A 26 1.58 8.98 8.70
CA ALA A 26 0.38 8.62 9.45
C ALA A 26 -0.69 7.94 8.58
N GLY A 27 -0.74 8.28 7.30
CA GLY A 27 -1.73 7.78 6.36
C GLY A 27 -1.35 6.50 5.62
N TYR A 28 -2.11 6.24 4.55
CA TYR A 28 -1.93 5.11 3.64
C TYR A 28 -1.64 5.66 2.24
N PRO A 29 -0.36 5.85 1.86
CA PRO A 29 0.01 6.43 0.58
C PRO A 29 -0.36 5.53 -0.60
N ILE A 30 -0.37 4.21 -0.40
CA ILE A 30 -0.66 3.22 -1.45
C ILE A 30 -2.15 2.88 -1.48
N ARG A 31 -2.74 2.91 -2.67
CA ARG A 31 -4.18 2.71 -2.89
C ARG A 31 -4.42 1.90 -4.16
N HIS A 32 -5.01 0.73 -4.02
CA HIS A 32 -5.36 -0.13 -5.14
C HIS A 32 -6.88 -0.33 -5.20
N ASN A 33 -7.47 -0.37 -6.39
CA ASN A 33 -8.84 -0.86 -6.54
C ASN A 33 -8.87 -2.36 -6.21
N PHE A 34 -9.99 -2.84 -5.69
CA PHE A 34 -10.12 -4.26 -5.35
C PHE A 34 -9.91 -5.18 -6.56
N ARG A 35 -10.37 -4.78 -7.75
CA ARG A 35 -10.18 -5.56 -8.97
C ARG A 35 -8.69 -5.72 -9.31
N ASP A 36 -7.99 -4.60 -9.43
CA ASP A 36 -6.57 -4.56 -9.80
C ASP A 36 -5.72 -5.30 -8.75
N PHE A 37 -6.07 -5.14 -7.47
CA PHE A 37 -5.42 -5.84 -6.37
C PHE A 37 -5.58 -7.37 -6.48
N VAL A 38 -6.80 -7.86 -6.72
CA VAL A 38 -7.05 -9.30 -6.88
C VAL A 38 -6.37 -9.84 -8.12
N GLU A 39 -6.42 -9.14 -9.25
CA GLU A 39 -5.74 -9.59 -10.48
C GLU A 39 -4.23 -9.73 -10.27
N ARG A 40 -3.62 -8.81 -9.52
CA ARG A 40 -2.17 -8.80 -9.22
C ARG A 40 -1.76 -9.84 -8.17
N TYR A 41 -2.52 -9.98 -7.09
CA TYR A 41 -2.12 -10.75 -5.90
C TYR A 41 -2.89 -12.06 -5.68
N ARG A 42 -3.82 -12.45 -6.56
CA ARG A 42 -4.56 -13.72 -6.43
C ARG A 42 -3.67 -14.96 -6.35
N PHE A 43 -2.45 -14.89 -6.88
CA PHE A 43 -1.51 -16.02 -6.88
C PHE A 43 -0.87 -16.26 -5.51
N LEU A 44 -0.94 -15.27 -4.60
CA LEU A 44 -0.41 -15.42 -3.24
C LEU A 44 -1.21 -16.41 -2.40
N ILE A 45 -2.46 -16.70 -2.78
CA ILE A 45 -3.30 -17.67 -2.07
C ILE A 45 -4.02 -18.61 -3.04
N ASN A 46 -4.03 -19.89 -2.69
CA ASN A 46 -4.76 -20.88 -3.46
C ASN A 46 -6.28 -20.68 -3.34
N GLY A 47 -6.98 -20.84 -4.47
CA GLY A 47 -8.45 -20.83 -4.49
C GLY A 47 -9.11 -19.46 -4.61
N VAL A 48 -8.40 -18.42 -5.06
CA VAL A 48 -9.03 -17.17 -5.50
C VAL A 48 -9.24 -17.19 -7.02
N PRO A 49 -10.50 -17.26 -7.50
CA PRO A 49 -10.79 -17.14 -8.92
C PRO A 49 -10.41 -15.73 -9.43
N PRO A 50 -10.27 -15.55 -10.75
CA PRO A 50 -9.96 -14.25 -11.33
C PRO A 50 -11.03 -13.21 -10.94
N ALA A 51 -10.66 -11.92 -10.96
CA ALA A 51 -11.47 -10.85 -10.38
C ALA A 51 -12.88 -10.71 -11.00
N HIS A 52 -13.10 -11.16 -12.24
CA HIS A 52 -14.42 -11.14 -12.87
C HIS A 52 -15.39 -12.22 -12.36
N ARG A 53 -14.91 -13.22 -11.62
CA ARG A 53 -15.70 -14.35 -11.11
C ARG A 53 -15.86 -14.37 -9.59
N THR A 54 -15.31 -13.38 -8.89
CA THR A 54 -15.27 -13.34 -7.42
C THR A 54 -15.67 -11.97 -6.92
N ASP A 55 -16.25 -11.92 -5.72
CA ASP A 55 -16.36 -10.68 -4.98
C ASP A 55 -14.94 -10.16 -4.65
N CYS A 56 -14.54 -9.12 -5.37
CA CYS A 56 -13.20 -8.55 -5.27
C CYS A 56 -12.89 -8.01 -3.87
N ARG A 57 -13.91 -7.52 -3.13
CA ARG A 57 -13.72 -7.01 -1.77
C ARG A 57 -13.44 -8.14 -0.81
N MET A 58 -14.21 -9.22 -0.88
CA MET A 58 -13.97 -10.41 -0.05
C MET A 58 -12.64 -11.07 -0.38
N ALA A 59 -12.31 -11.20 -1.67
CA ALA A 59 -11.03 -11.75 -2.11
C ALA A 59 -9.85 -10.90 -1.60
N THR A 60 -9.92 -9.58 -1.73
CA THR A 60 -8.90 -8.66 -1.20
C THR A 60 -8.75 -8.82 0.31
N SER A 61 -9.87 -8.85 1.05
CA SER A 61 -9.85 -9.06 2.50
C SER A 61 -9.17 -10.37 2.89
N LYS A 62 -9.47 -11.46 2.17
CA LYS A 62 -8.87 -12.78 2.39
C LYS A 62 -7.36 -12.77 2.10
N ILE A 63 -6.92 -12.17 1.00
CA ILE A 63 -5.50 -12.01 0.67
C ILE A 63 -4.78 -11.24 1.78
N CYS A 64 -5.30 -10.06 2.16
CA CYS A 64 -4.69 -9.25 3.22
C CYS A 64 -4.65 -9.99 4.56
N ALA A 65 -5.73 -10.66 4.96
CA ALA A 65 -5.78 -11.41 6.22
C ALA A 65 -4.79 -12.59 6.24
N THR A 66 -4.57 -13.23 5.09
CA THR A 66 -3.68 -14.41 4.99
C THR A 66 -2.21 -14.01 4.90
N VAL A 67 -1.90 -13.00 4.07
CA VAL A 67 -0.52 -12.60 3.76
C VAL A 67 0.00 -11.54 4.73
N LEU A 68 -0.81 -10.53 5.04
CA LEU A 68 -0.44 -9.42 5.93
C LEU A 68 -0.87 -9.65 7.38
N GLY A 69 -1.77 -10.60 7.66
CA GLY A 69 -2.22 -10.89 9.02
C GLY A 69 -2.90 -9.69 9.69
N ARG A 70 -2.47 -9.34 10.92
CA ARG A 70 -2.97 -8.18 11.70
C ARG A 70 -2.19 -6.89 11.46
N SER A 71 -1.69 -6.69 10.24
CA SER A 71 -0.94 -5.49 9.87
C SER A 71 -1.83 -4.25 9.70
N ASP A 72 -1.23 -3.06 9.73
CA ASP A 72 -1.91 -1.77 9.50
C ASP A 72 -2.28 -1.60 8.01
N TYR A 73 -3.42 -2.16 7.59
CA TYR A 73 -4.06 -1.88 6.31
C TYR A 73 -5.53 -1.49 6.53
N GLN A 74 -6.13 -0.83 5.54
CA GLN A 74 -7.54 -0.43 5.60
C GLN A 74 -8.28 -0.82 4.32
N LEU A 75 -9.52 -1.30 4.47
CA LEU A 75 -10.40 -1.61 3.35
C LEU A 75 -11.49 -0.52 3.27
N GLY A 76 -11.47 0.26 2.20
CA GLY A 76 -12.52 1.22 1.90
C GLY A 76 -13.72 0.60 1.19
N HIS A 77 -14.51 1.44 0.52
CA HIS A 77 -15.66 0.99 -0.27
C HIS A 77 -15.27 0.31 -1.59
N THR A 78 -14.26 0.84 -2.28
CA THR A 78 -13.83 0.37 -3.61
C THR A 78 -12.33 0.05 -3.70
N LYS A 79 -11.58 0.43 -2.67
CA LYS A 79 -10.11 0.40 -2.64
C LYS A 79 -9.57 -0.20 -1.36
N VAL A 80 -8.41 -0.83 -1.46
CA VAL A 80 -7.55 -1.19 -0.33
C VAL A 80 -6.45 -0.14 -0.18
N PHE A 81 -6.16 0.19 1.08
CA PHE A 81 -5.21 1.21 1.50
C PHE A 81 -4.08 0.54 2.28
N LEU A 82 -2.84 0.75 1.81
CA LEU A 82 -1.65 0.10 2.32
C LEU A 82 -0.59 1.15 2.70
N LYS A 83 0.28 0.76 3.63
CA LYS A 83 1.54 1.45 3.90
C LYS A 83 2.61 0.92 2.94
N ASP A 84 3.66 1.69 2.67
CA ASP A 84 4.74 1.30 1.75
C ASP A 84 5.36 -0.05 2.12
N ALA A 85 5.53 -0.34 3.41
CA ALA A 85 6.07 -1.61 3.89
C ALA A 85 5.19 -2.82 3.50
N HIS A 86 3.86 -2.67 3.50
CA HIS A 86 2.94 -3.75 3.14
C HIS A 86 2.90 -3.98 1.63
N ASP A 87 2.93 -2.91 0.83
CA ASP A 87 2.97 -3.03 -0.62
C ASP A 87 4.29 -3.68 -1.08
N LEU A 88 5.41 -3.26 -0.49
CA LEU A 88 6.72 -3.87 -0.74
C LEU A 88 6.73 -5.36 -0.37
N PHE A 89 6.16 -5.72 0.79
CA PHE A 89 6.07 -7.11 1.20
C PHE A 89 5.22 -7.96 0.24
N LEU A 90 4.05 -7.46 -0.17
CA LEU A 90 3.19 -8.14 -1.14
C LEU A 90 3.88 -8.37 -2.49
N GLU A 91 4.63 -7.39 -2.98
CA GLU A 91 5.41 -7.54 -4.21
C GLU A 91 6.52 -8.57 -4.06
N GLN A 92 7.24 -8.58 -2.93
CA GLN A 92 8.27 -9.59 -2.66
C GLN A 92 7.69 -11.01 -2.60
N GLU A 93 6.56 -11.21 -1.92
CA GLU A 93 5.89 -12.52 -1.89
C GLU A 93 5.42 -12.93 -3.29
N ARG A 94 4.97 -11.98 -4.10
CA ARG A 94 4.55 -12.25 -5.48
C ARG A 94 5.74 -12.70 -6.33
N ASP A 95 6.87 -12.01 -6.24
CA ASP A 95 8.08 -12.36 -6.99
C ASP A 95 8.59 -13.75 -6.61
N ARG A 96 8.46 -14.14 -5.33
CA ARG A 96 8.80 -15.50 -4.85
C ARG A 96 7.89 -16.60 -5.38
N VAL A 97 6.62 -16.31 -5.63
CA VAL A 97 5.68 -17.31 -6.18
C VAL A 97 5.83 -17.44 -7.71
N LEU A 98 6.28 -16.39 -8.38
CA LEU A 98 6.45 -16.34 -9.83
C LEU A 98 7.85 -16.77 -10.33
N THR A 99 8.82 -16.91 -9.43
CA THR A 99 10.18 -17.41 -9.70
C THR A 99 10.29 -18.86 -9.26
#